data_AF-A0A7U3V3I9-F1
#
_entry.id   AF-A0A7U3V3I9-F1
#
_cell.length_a   1.000
_cell.length_b   1.000
_cell.length_c   1.000
_cell.angle_alpha   90.00
_cell.angle_beta   90.00
_cell.angle_gamma   90.00
#
_symmetry.space_group_name_H-M   'P 1'
#
loop_
_entity.id
_entity.type
_entity.pdbx_description
1 polymer ?
#
loop_
_entity_poly.entity_id
_entity_poly.type
_entity_poly.pdbx_seq_one_letter_code
_entity_poly.pdbx_strand_id
1 'polypeptide(L)'
;MIQATMADMRKSVDFFQTDQVINIINGRKKQEIGYFVPSKFKVDFLKFLTELNNKERLENAKRAAQAQILDPIGDGTAGDDIEQT
;
A
#
# COMPACT_ATOMS: atom_id res chain seq x y z
N MET A 1 12.52 -13.86 -11.95
CA MET A 1 11.21 -14.02 -11.30
C MET A 1 10.64 -15.32 -11.83
N ILE A 2 10.19 -16.21 -10.94
CA ILE A 2 9.62 -17.51 -11.32
C ILE A 2 8.12 -17.54 -11.02
N GLN A 3 7.38 -18.39 -11.72
CA GLN A 3 5.97 -18.63 -11.43
C GLN A 3 5.80 -19.94 -10.68
N ALA A 4 4.89 -19.96 -9.71
CA ALA A 4 4.59 -21.16 -8.96
C ALA A 4 3.15 -21.23 -8.50
N THR A 5 2.63 -22.46 -8.43
CA THR A 5 1.31 -22.71 -7.90
C THR A 5 1.35 -23.01 -6.40
N MET A 6 0.20 -22.89 -5.74
CA MET A 6 0.01 -23.40 -4.37
C MET A 6 0.41 -24.87 -4.19
N ALA A 7 0.28 -25.68 -5.25
CA ALA A 7 0.65 -27.09 -5.19
C ALA A 7 2.17 -27.29 -5.14
N ASP A 8 2.92 -26.45 -5.86
CA ASP A 8 4.40 -26.49 -5.88
C ASP A 8 4.96 -26.12 -4.51
N MET A 9 4.38 -25.10 -3.86
CA MET A 9 4.76 -24.64 -2.52
C MET A 9 4.53 -25.69 -1.41
N ARG A 10 3.56 -26.60 -1.59
CA ARG A 10 3.27 -27.66 -0.59
C ARG A 10 4.26 -28.81 -0.64
N LYS A 11 4.98 -28.99 -1.75
CA LYS A 11 5.78 -30.20 -2.00
C LYS A 11 7.21 -30.12 -1.50
N SER A 12 7.71 -28.94 -1.12
CA SER A 12 9.12 -28.80 -0.80
C SER A 12 9.39 -27.68 0.20
N VAL A 13 10.19 -28.01 1.21
CA VAL A 13 10.80 -27.06 2.16
C VAL A 13 11.84 -26.18 1.47
N ASP A 14 12.47 -26.69 0.42
CA ASP A 14 13.51 -26.01 -0.36
C ASP A 14 12.92 -25.04 -1.38
N PHE A 15 11.61 -25.11 -1.62
CA PHE A 15 10.92 -24.23 -2.56
C PHE A 15 11.13 -22.73 -2.23
N PHE A 16 11.27 -22.41 -0.95
CA PHE A 16 11.52 -21.05 -0.47
C PHE A 16 13.01 -20.67 -0.41
N GLN A 17 13.92 -21.62 -0.65
CA GLN A 17 15.36 -21.38 -0.75
C GLN A 17 15.70 -20.93 -2.17
N THR A 18 15.18 -19.77 -2.56
CA THR A 18 15.41 -19.20 -3.89
C THR A 18 15.91 -17.78 -3.81
N ASP A 19 16.73 -17.46 -4.80
CA ASP A 19 17.32 -16.16 -5.00
C ASP A 19 16.47 -15.26 -5.91
N GLN A 20 15.26 -15.70 -6.25
CA GLN A 20 14.33 -15.00 -7.13
C GLN A 20 12.99 -14.76 -6.47
N VAL A 21 12.37 -13.62 -6.77
CA VAL A 21 10.96 -13.37 -6.45
C VAL A 21 10.09 -14.42 -7.15
N ILE A 22 9.11 -14.94 -6.43
CA ILE A 22 8.15 -15.93 -6.92
C ILE A 22 6.81 -15.24 -7.11
N ASN A 23 6.26 -15.25 -8.33
CA ASN A 23 4.86 -14.93 -8.58
C ASN A 23 4.01 -16.18 -8.30
N ILE A 24 3.05 -16.01 -7.42
CA ILE A 24 2.17 -17.05 -6.94
C ILE A 24 0.88 -17.01 -7.76
N ILE A 25 0.61 -18.10 -8.47
CA ILE A 25 -0.57 -18.25 -9.32
C ILE A 25 -1.56 -19.30 -8.79
N ASN A 26 -2.85 -19.01 -8.94
CA ASN A 26 -3.89 -20.01 -8.77
C ASN A 26 -3.90 -20.94 -9.98
N GLY A 27 -3.38 -22.17 -9.83
CA GLY A 27 -3.31 -23.13 -10.94
C GLY A 27 -4.67 -23.49 -11.56
N ARG A 28 -5.79 -23.32 -10.84
CA ARG A 28 -7.14 -23.61 -11.38
C ARG A 28 -7.76 -22.41 -12.08
N LYS A 29 -7.71 -21.23 -11.45
CA LYS A 29 -8.34 -20.01 -11.97
C LYS A 29 -7.44 -19.21 -12.90
N LYS A 30 -6.15 -19.59 -13.03
CA LYS A 30 -5.10 -18.83 -13.74
C LYS A 30 -5.02 -17.36 -13.32
N GLN A 31 -5.29 -17.11 -12.04
CA GLN A 31 -5.28 -15.77 -11.44
C GLN A 31 -4.02 -15.59 -10.60
N GLU A 32 -3.42 -14.42 -10.68
CA GLU A 32 -2.35 -13.99 -9.78
C GLU A 32 -2.90 -13.85 -8.36
N ILE A 33 -2.18 -14.41 -7.39
CA ILE A 33 -2.53 -14.34 -5.96
C ILE A 33 -1.60 -13.36 -5.25
N GLY A 34 -0.32 -13.30 -5.64
CA GLY A 34 0.65 -12.39 -5.04
C GLY A 34 2.08 -12.83 -5.27
N TYR A 35 2.99 -12.35 -4.43
CA TYR A 35 4.42 -12.59 -4.57
C TYR A 35 5.05 -13.08 -3.26
N PHE A 36 6.01 -13.99 -3.37
CA PHE A 36 6.97 -14.28 -2.31
C PHE A 36 8.29 -13.57 -2.62
N VAL A 37 8.78 -12.81 -1.63
CA VAL A 37 10.06 -12.09 -1.70
C VAL A 37 11.08 -12.81 -0.82
N PRO A 38 12.17 -13.35 -1.39
CA PRO A 38 13.22 -13.99 -0.61
C PRO A 38 13.85 -13.09 0.44
N SER A 39 14.29 -13.70 1.55
CA SER A 39 14.89 -13.00 2.69
C SER A 39 16.13 -12.17 2.33
N LYS A 40 16.89 -12.57 1.30
CA LYS A 40 18.05 -11.79 0.84
C LYS A 40 17.70 -10.39 0.37
N PHE A 41 16.47 -10.16 -0.08
CA PHE A 41 15.99 -8.85 -0.50
C PHE A 41 15.38 -8.04 0.64
N LYS A 42 15.40 -8.54 1.89
CA LYS A 42 14.70 -7.91 3.02
C LYS A 42 15.05 -6.44 3.19
N VAL A 43 16.34 -6.08 3.15
CA VAL A 43 16.80 -4.71 3.38
C VAL A 43 16.27 -3.78 2.29
N ASP A 44 16.49 -4.15 1.03
CA ASP A 44 16.05 -3.34 -0.12
C ASP A 44 14.52 -3.25 -0.19
N PHE A 45 13.82 -4.34 0.10
CA PHE A 45 12.37 -4.39 0.06
C PHE A 45 11.73 -3.54 1.17
N LEU A 46 12.28 -3.57 2.39
CA LEU A 46 11.80 -2.71 3.48
C LEU A 46 12.05 -1.23 3.19
N LYS A 47 13.20 -0.90 2.59
CA LYS A 47 13.49 0.47 2.14
C LYS A 47 12.48 0.92 1.09
N PHE A 48 12.23 0.09 0.08
CA PHE A 48 11.22 0.35 -0.94
C PHE A 48 9.82 0.57 -0.36
N LEU A 49 9.37 -0.30 0.56
CA LEU A 49 8.07 -0.15 1.22
C LEU A 49 7.97 1.15 2.03
N THR A 50 9.06 1.55 2.66
CA THR A 50 9.12 2.81 3.42
C THR A 50 8.97 4.02 2.50
N GLU A 51 9.72 4.04 1.39
CA GLU A 51 9.64 5.09 0.38
C GLU A 51 8.24 5.18 -0.26
N LEU A 52 7.62 4.02 -0.56
CA LEU A 52 6.27 3.94 -1.09
C LEU A 52 5.24 4.56 -0.14
N ASN A 53 5.29 4.19 1.15
CA ASN A 53 4.38 4.73 2.16
C ASN A 53 4.55 6.24 2.34
N ASN A 54 5.79 6.72 2.39
CA ASN A 54 6.07 8.15 2.49
C ASN A 54 5.50 8.93 1.30
N LYS A 55 5.61 8.37 0.09
CA LYS A 55 5.04 8.97 -1.12
C LYS A 55 3.51 9.00 -1.06
N GLU A 56 2.86 7.92 -0.65
CA GLU A 56 1.40 7.88 -0.50
C GLU A 56 0.89 8.89 0.52
N ARG A 57 1.57 9.00 1.67
CA ARG A 57 1.26 10.00 2.70
C ARG A 57 1.39 11.43 2.17
N LEU A 58 2.46 11.71 1.44
CA LEU A 58 2.67 13.03 0.84
C LEU A 58 1.57 13.36 -0.18
N GLU A 59 1.21 12.42 -1.03
CA GLU A 59 0.14 12.61 -2.03
C GLU A 59 -1.23 12.82 -1.36
N ASN A 60 -1.54 12.08 -0.29
CA ASN A 60 -2.76 12.28 0.47
C ASN A 60 -2.79 13.65 1.16
N ALA A 61 -1.67 14.10 1.73
CA ALA A 61 -1.56 15.43 2.34
C ALA A 61 -1.76 16.55 1.31
N LYS A 62 -1.19 16.40 0.11
CA LYS A 62 -1.43 17.36 -1.00
C LYS A 62 -2.90 17.42 -1.40
N ARG A 63 -3.56 16.27 -1.54
CA ARG A 63 -5.00 16.22 -1.87
C ARG A 63 -5.84 16.89 -0.78
N ALA A 64 -5.54 16.64 0.49
CA ALA A 64 -6.25 17.27 1.61
C ALA A 64 -6.06 18.80 1.62
N ALA A 65 -4.83 19.28 1.42
CA ALA A 65 -4.55 20.71 1.34
C ALA A 65 -5.27 21.37 0.14
N GLN A 66 -5.29 20.70 -1.02
CA GLN A 66 -6.04 21.18 -2.19
C GLN A 66 -7.54 21.24 -1.92
N ALA A 67 -8.11 20.22 -1.26
CA ALA A 67 -9.51 20.22 -0.88
C ALA A 67 -9.84 21.33 0.13
N GLN A 68 -8.95 21.60 1.09
CA GLN A 68 -9.09 22.70 2.04
C GLN A 68 -9.01 24.08 1.37
N ILE A 69 -8.21 24.22 0.29
CA ILE A 69 -8.15 25.46 -0.49
C ILE A 69 -9.43 25.66 -1.32
N LEU A 70 -10.01 24.56 -1.83
CA LEU A 70 -11.24 24.55 -2.63
C LEU A 70 -12.51 24.69 -1.79
N ASP A 71 -12.46 24.29 -0.52
CA ASP A 71 -13.47 24.56 0.51
C ASP A 71 -12.92 25.63 1.44
N PRO A 72 -12.89 26.92 1.03
CA PRO A 72 -12.72 27.96 2.01
C PRO A 72 -13.87 27.76 2.98
N ILE A 73 -13.55 27.50 4.26
CA ILE A 73 -14.47 27.82 5.34
C ILE A 73 -14.81 29.28 5.09
N GLY A 74 -15.93 29.54 4.42
CA GLY A 74 -16.48 30.86 4.36
C GLY A 74 -16.59 31.27 5.81
N ASP A 75 -16.04 32.43 6.14
CA ASP A 75 -16.29 33.11 7.42
C ASP A 75 -17.81 33.16 7.61
N GLY A 76 -18.35 32.09 8.19
CA GLY A 76 -19.63 32.08 8.84
C GLY A 76 -19.37 32.89 10.08
N THR A 77 -19.48 34.20 9.94
CA THR A 77 -19.97 35.05 11.02
C THR A 77 -21.27 34.42 11.50
N ALA A 78 -21.17 33.46 12.42
CA ALA A 78 -22.26 33.11 13.30
C ALA A 78 -22.46 34.36 14.14
N GLY A 79 -23.33 35.24 13.66
CA GLY A 79 -24.01 36.20 14.51
C GLY A 79 -24.81 35.40 15.51
N ASP A 80 -24.17 35.00 16.59
CA ASP A 80 -24.85 34.58 17.80
C ASP A 80 -25.29 35.88 18.48
N ASP A 81 -26.52 36.28 18.13
CA ASP A 81 -27.32 37.26 18.87
C ASP A 81 -27.46 36.73 20.30
N ILE A 82 -26.51 37.07 21.17
CA ILE A 82 -26.73 36.99 22.61
C ILE A 82 -27.45 38.28 22.97
N GLU A 83 -28.77 38.18 23.12
CA GLU A 83 -29.63 39.21 23.70
C GLU A 83 -28.96 39.82 24.93
N GLN A 84 -28.61 41.11 24.82
CA GLN A 84 -28.31 41.93 25.99
C GLN A 84 -29.57 42.02 26.85
N THR A 85 -29.53 41.45 28.04
CA THR A 85 -30.50 41.69 29.12
C THR A 85 -30.03 42.85 30.00
#